data_AF-A0A323V4M0-F1
#
_entry.id   AF-A0A323V4M0-F1
#
_cell.length_a   1.000
_cell.length_b   1.000
_cell.length_c   1.000
_cell.angle_alpha   90.00
_cell.angle_beta   90.00
_cell.angle_gamma   90.00
#
_symmetry.space_group_name_H-M   'P 1'
#
loop_
_entity.id
_entity.type
_entity.pdbx_description
1 polymer ?
#
loop_
_entity_poly.entity_id
_entity_poly.type
_entity_poly.pdbx_seq_one_letter_code
_entity_poly.pdbx_strand_id
1 'polypeptide(L)'
;MPAPPLTVPLAGSLDDPARARDLTKMKRLATGLFLLAAAVFLVCVLLGEETGAWVGYVRATAEASMVGALADWFAVTALFRHPLGLPIPHTAIIPRKKDQIGTSLGAFVQENFLTRAVVEERLDGVDVPGRLGAFRA
;
A
#
# COMPACT_ATOMS: atom_id res chain seq x y z
N MET A 1 -5.84 27.63 29.43
CA MET A 1 -4.75 26.69 29.10
C MET A 1 -5.03 26.11 27.72
N PRO A 2 -4.14 26.26 26.72
CA PRO A 2 -4.32 25.63 25.42
C PRO A 2 -4.16 24.11 25.54
N ALA A 3 -5.11 23.35 24.98
CA ALA A 3 -5.08 21.89 24.99
C ALA A 3 -3.85 21.37 24.20
N PRO A 4 -3.17 20.31 24.66
CA PRO A 4 -2.03 19.75 23.94
C PRO A 4 -2.49 19.21 22.56
N PRO A 5 -1.67 19.36 21.50
CA PRO A 5 -2.00 18.81 20.20
C PRO A 5 -2.09 17.28 20.30
N LEU A 6 -3.23 16.72 19.92
CA LEU A 6 -3.44 15.28 19.84
C LEU A 6 -2.58 14.71 18.72
N THR A 7 -1.40 14.21 19.06
CA THR A 7 -0.55 13.44 18.14
C THR A 7 -1.20 12.08 17.93
N VAL A 8 -1.96 11.93 16.85
CA VAL A 8 -2.54 10.64 16.44
C VAL A 8 -1.38 9.66 16.17
N PRO A 9 -1.30 8.51 16.87
CA PRO A 9 -0.18 7.57 16.76
C PRO A 9 0.09 7.07 15.32
N LEU A 10 -0.95 7.08 14.48
CA LEU A 10 -0.88 6.65 13.09
C LEU A 10 0.07 7.52 12.26
N ALA A 11 0.16 8.83 12.54
CA ALA A 11 1.02 9.75 11.81
C ALA A 11 2.51 9.40 12.00
N GLY A 12 2.92 9.03 13.23
CA GLY A 12 4.29 8.62 13.51
C GLY A 12 4.71 7.29 12.86
N SER A 13 3.75 6.42 12.53
CA SER A 13 4.02 5.13 11.86
C SER A 13 4.29 5.24 10.35
N LEU A 14 3.89 6.36 9.73
CA LEU A 14 4.11 6.63 8.31
C LEU A 14 5.50 7.24 8.06
N ASP A 15 6.03 7.98 9.04
CA ASP A 15 7.35 8.60 9.00
C ASP A 15 8.47 7.70 9.56
N ASP A 16 8.21 6.39 9.69
CA ASP A 16 9.18 5.44 10.22
C ASP A 16 10.37 5.27 9.25
N PRO A 17 11.59 5.72 9.64
CA PRO A 17 12.77 5.63 8.79
C PRO A 17 13.18 4.18 8.51
N ALA A 18 12.80 3.21 9.35
CA ALA A 18 13.08 1.79 9.10
C ALA A 18 12.27 1.28 7.90
N ARG A 19 10.98 1.61 7.87
CA ARG A 19 10.06 1.20 6.79
C ARG A 19 10.45 1.83 5.46
N ALA A 20 10.89 3.09 5.46
CA ALA A 20 11.41 3.76 4.27
C ALA A 20 12.67 3.08 3.71
N ARG A 21 13.57 2.62 4.58
CA ARG A 21 14.77 1.87 4.18
C ARG A 21 14.41 0.51 3.58
N ASP A 22 13.46 -0.20 4.18
CA ASP A 22 13.03 -1.52 3.68
C ASP A 22 12.31 -1.41 2.34
N LEU A 23 11.44 -0.40 2.15
CA LEU A 23 10.84 -0.08 0.86
C LEU A 23 11.91 0.19 -0.21
N THR A 24 12.96 0.93 0.15
CA THR A 24 14.06 1.24 -0.78
C THR A 24 14.85 -0.01 -1.16
N LYS A 25 15.10 -0.92 -0.20
CA LYS A 25 15.74 -2.23 -0.48
C LYS A 25 14.89 -3.07 -1.43
N MET A 26 13.58 -3.21 -1.16
CA MET A 26 12.68 -3.99 -2.01
C MET A 26 12.59 -3.41 -3.42
N LYS A 27 12.50 -2.08 -3.56
CA LYS A 27 12.51 -1.42 -4.87
C LYS A 27 13.81 -1.68 -5.63
N ARG A 28 14.97 -1.63 -4.96
CA ARG A 28 16.27 -1.96 -5.57
C ARG A 28 16.37 -3.42 -5.99
N LEU A 29 15.84 -4.34 -5.18
CA LEU A 29 15.83 -5.76 -5.51
C LEU A 29 14.92 -6.04 -6.71
N ALA A 30 13.69 -5.50 -6.73
CA ALA A 30 12.76 -5.65 -7.84
C ALA A 30 13.32 -5.08 -9.15
N THR A 31 13.88 -3.86 -9.11
CA THR A 31 14.53 -3.24 -10.28
C THR A 31 15.79 -3.98 -10.72
N GLY A 32 16.60 -4.48 -9.78
CA GLY A 32 17.76 -5.32 -10.08
C GLY A 32 17.38 -6.63 -10.77
N LEU A 33 16.32 -7.30 -10.31
CA LEU A 33 15.83 -8.54 -10.90
C LEU A 33 15.29 -8.30 -12.33
N PHE A 34 14.58 -7.19 -12.53
CA PHE A 34 14.10 -6.79 -13.86
C PHE A 34 15.26 -6.49 -14.82
N LEU A 35 16.28 -5.73 -14.38
CA LEU A 35 17.46 -5.45 -15.20
C LEU A 35 18.27 -6.71 -15.51
N LEU A 36 18.35 -7.65 -14.56
CA LEU A 36 18.99 -8.94 -14.78
C LEU A 36 18.24 -9.75 -15.84
N ALA A 37 16.91 -9.82 -15.76
CA ALA A 37 16.10 -10.49 -16.80
C ALA A 37 16.27 -9.84 -18.18
N ALA A 38 16.31 -8.51 -18.24
CA ALA A 38 16.56 -7.76 -19.47
C ALA A 38 17.98 -8.01 -20.02
N ALA A 39 18.99 -8.08 -19.15
CA ALA A 39 20.35 -8.40 -19.56
C ALA A 39 20.46 -9.83 -20.11
N VAL A 40 19.85 -10.82 -19.44
CA VAL A 40 19.80 -12.21 -19.93
C VAL A 40 19.12 -12.27 -21.30
N PHE A 41 17.98 -11.59 -21.48
CA PHE A 41 17.32 -11.49 -22.77
C PHE A 41 18.25 -10.88 -23.84
N LEU A 42 18.91 -9.76 -23.54
CA LEU A 42 19.82 -9.08 -24.47
C LEU A 42 20.99 -9.99 -24.86
N VAL A 43 21.59 -10.68 -23.90
CA VAL A 43 22.67 -11.65 -24.13
C VAL A 43 22.18 -12.78 -25.03
N CYS A 44 21.01 -13.36 -24.76
CA CYS A 44 20.43 -14.40 -25.62
C CYS A 44 20.16 -13.91 -27.05
N VAL A 45 19.74 -12.67 -27.23
CA VAL A 45 19.52 -12.07 -28.55
C VAL A 45 20.85 -11.83 -29.28
N LEU A 46 21.88 -11.35 -28.58
CA LEU A 46 23.18 -11.05 -29.15
C LEU A 46 24.00 -12.31 -29.50
N LEU A 47 23.82 -13.42 -28.76
CA LEU A 47 24.48 -14.69 -29.07
C LEU A 47 23.90 -15.41 -30.30
N GLY A 48 22.73 -14.99 -30.79
CA GLY A 48 22.11 -15.54 -31.99
C GLY A 48 21.57 -16.98 -31.83
N GLU A 49 20.65 -17.37 -32.73
CA GLU A 49 20.01 -18.69 -32.71
C GLU A 49 20.94 -19.85 -33.13
N GLU A 50 22.14 -19.53 -33.60
CA GLU A 50 23.15 -20.48 -34.09
C GLU A 50 23.76 -21.37 -32.98
N THR A 51 23.53 -21.03 -31.69
CA THR A 51 24.14 -21.73 -30.55
C THR A 51 23.27 -22.89 -29.99
N GLY A 52 22.14 -23.20 -30.65
CA GLY A 52 21.33 -24.41 -30.40
C GLY A 52 19.94 -24.16 -29.81
N ALA A 53 19.03 -25.12 -29.98
CA ALA A 53 17.60 -25.02 -29.65
C ALA A 53 17.29 -24.63 -28.19
N TRP A 54 18.21 -24.88 -27.26
CA TRP A 54 18.08 -24.48 -25.85
C TRP A 54 18.10 -22.95 -25.65
N VAL A 55 18.79 -22.20 -26.52
CA VAL A 55 18.84 -20.72 -26.47
C VAL A 55 17.48 -20.12 -26.79
N GLY A 56 16.71 -20.74 -27.67
CA GLY A 56 15.33 -20.32 -27.98
C GLY A 56 14.40 -20.39 -26.76
N TYR A 57 14.49 -21.47 -25.96
CA TYR A 57 13.72 -21.59 -24.72
C TYR A 57 14.10 -20.53 -23.68
N VAL A 58 15.41 -20.25 -23.53
CA VAL A 58 15.88 -19.22 -22.60
C VAL A 58 15.42 -17.83 -23.06
N ARG A 59 15.51 -17.54 -24.35
CA ARG A 59 15.01 -16.28 -24.95
C ARG A 59 13.52 -16.10 -24.70
N ALA A 60 12.70 -17.11 -24.99
CA ALA A 60 11.25 -17.05 -24.78
C ALA A 60 10.90 -16.87 -23.29
N THR A 61 11.62 -17.56 -22.41
CA THR A 61 11.43 -17.40 -20.95
C THR A 61 11.81 -15.99 -20.50
N ALA A 62 12.91 -15.44 -21.01
CA ALA A 62 13.34 -14.08 -20.68
C ALA A 62 12.38 -13.01 -21.24
N GLU A 63 11.88 -13.19 -22.45
CA GLU A 63 10.85 -12.34 -23.06
C GLU A 63 9.56 -12.35 -22.24
N ALA A 64 9.05 -13.54 -21.90
CA ALA A 64 7.89 -13.70 -21.05
C ALA A 64 8.10 -13.09 -19.65
N SER A 65 9.28 -13.25 -19.06
CA SER A 65 9.63 -12.66 -17.76
C SER A 65 9.61 -11.13 -17.79
N MET A 66 10.15 -10.52 -18.86
CA MET A 66 10.14 -9.07 -19.04
C MET A 66 8.73 -8.52 -19.21
N VAL A 67 7.92 -9.15 -20.08
CA VAL A 67 6.52 -8.74 -20.31
C VAL A 67 5.68 -8.93 -19.05
N GLY A 68 5.87 -10.04 -18.33
CA GLY A 68 5.19 -10.30 -17.06
C GLY A 68 5.47 -9.24 -15.99
N ALA A 69 6.73 -8.82 -15.86
CA ALA A 69 7.12 -7.74 -14.94
C ALA A 69 6.48 -6.39 -15.31
N LEU A 70 6.39 -6.07 -16.60
CA LEU A 70 5.70 -4.86 -17.08
C LEU A 70 4.18 -4.93 -16.84
N ALA A 71 3.58 -6.10 -17.03
CA ALA A 71 2.15 -6.31 -16.80
C ALA A 71 1.77 -6.16 -15.32
N ASP A 72 2.58 -6.72 -14.41
CA ASP A 72 2.38 -6.56 -12.97
C ASP A 72 2.48 -5.09 -12.53
N TRP A 73 3.49 -4.37 -13.05
CA TRP A 73 3.61 -2.94 -12.81
C TRP A 73 2.38 -2.16 -13.29
N PHE A 74 1.89 -2.48 -14.50
CA PHE A 74 0.67 -1.87 -15.05
C PHE A 74 -0.56 -2.19 -14.19
N ALA A 75 -0.72 -3.42 -13.71
CA ALA A 75 -1.87 -3.83 -12.91
C ALA A 75 -1.91 -3.11 -11.54
N VAL A 76 -0.78 -3.07 -10.82
CA VAL A 76 -0.68 -2.38 -9.52
C VAL A 76 -0.87 -0.89 -9.70
N THR A 77 -0.24 -0.29 -10.72
CA THR A 77 -0.44 1.15 -10.98
C THR A 77 -1.88 1.44 -11.35
N ALA A 78 -2.53 0.65 -12.21
CA ALA A 78 -3.95 0.79 -12.58
C ALA A 78 -4.93 0.66 -11.40
N LEU A 79 -4.56 -0.05 -10.34
CA LEU A 79 -5.38 -0.15 -9.13
C LEU A 79 -5.45 1.18 -8.37
N PHE A 80 -4.33 1.92 -8.33
CA PHE A 80 -4.17 3.11 -7.50
C PHE A 80 -4.13 4.45 -8.28
N ARG A 81 -3.69 4.43 -9.54
CA ARG A 81 -3.45 5.59 -10.41
C ARG A 81 -3.69 5.22 -11.89
N HIS A 82 -3.64 6.20 -12.78
CA HIS A 82 -3.72 5.93 -14.22
C HIS A 82 -2.32 5.62 -14.77
N PRO A 83 -2.01 4.38 -15.20
CA PRO A 83 -0.74 4.07 -15.84
C PRO A 83 -0.62 4.92 -17.10
N LEU A 84 0.48 5.67 -17.24
CA LEU A 84 0.74 6.63 -18.34
C LEU A 84 -0.04 7.95 -18.32
N GLY A 85 -0.80 8.26 -17.25
CA GLY A 85 -1.52 9.54 -17.13
C GLY A 85 -2.69 9.71 -18.12
N LEU A 86 -3.00 8.67 -18.90
CA LEU A 86 -4.14 8.64 -19.80
C LEU A 86 -5.39 8.24 -18.99
N PRO A 87 -6.47 9.04 -19.02
CA PRO A 87 -7.69 8.75 -18.28
C PRO A 87 -8.49 7.65 -19.00
N ILE A 88 -8.04 6.41 -18.87
CA ILE A 88 -8.76 5.26 -19.41
C ILE A 88 -9.98 5.00 -18.52
N PRO A 89 -11.22 5.10 -19.05
CA PRO A 89 -12.41 4.74 -18.30
C PRO A 89 -12.24 3.30 -17.82
N HIS A 90 -12.46 3.04 -16.52
CA HIS A 90 -12.26 1.77 -15.80
C HIS A 90 -10.89 1.52 -15.11
N THR A 91 -9.91 2.43 -15.23
CA THR A 91 -8.68 2.38 -14.39
C THR A 91 -8.83 3.28 -13.16
N ALA A 92 -8.07 3.03 -12.08
CA ALA A 92 -8.21 3.66 -10.74
C ALA A 92 -9.47 3.23 -9.95
N ILE A 93 -9.65 1.92 -9.77
CA ILE A 93 -10.82 1.33 -9.09
C ILE A 93 -10.92 1.77 -7.61
N ILE A 94 -9.80 1.85 -6.90
CA ILE A 94 -9.78 2.17 -5.46
C ILE A 94 -10.22 3.62 -5.17
N PRO A 95 -9.66 4.67 -5.79
CA PRO A 95 -10.11 6.04 -5.52
C PRO A 95 -11.58 6.26 -5.88
N ARG A 96 -12.10 5.57 -6.91
CA ARG A 96 -13.52 5.65 -7.31
C ARG A 96 -14.48 5.04 -6.27
N LYS A 97 -14.04 4.06 -5.47
CA LYS A 97 -14.85 3.39 -4.44
C LYS A 97 -14.48 3.78 -3.01
N LYS A 98 -13.61 4.77 -2.82
CA LYS A 98 -13.11 5.20 -1.50
C LYS A 98 -14.24 5.56 -0.53
N ASP A 99 -15.28 6.23 -1.01
CA ASP A 99 -16.40 6.66 -0.18
C ASP A 99 -17.23 5.46 0.31
N GLN A 100 -17.47 4.48 -0.56
CA GLN A 100 -18.17 3.25 -0.20
C GLN A 100 -17.40 2.45 0.86
N ILE A 101 -16.08 2.34 0.70
CA ILE A 101 -15.20 1.66 1.66
C ILE A 101 -15.18 2.41 3.01
N GLY A 102 -15.17 3.74 2.97
CA GLY A 102 -15.22 4.59 4.17
C GLY A 102 -16.52 4.42 4.95
N THR A 103 -17.67 4.39 4.28
CA THR A 103 -18.98 4.16 4.91
C THR A 103 -19.05 2.79 5.57
N SER A 104 -18.65 1.72 4.86
CA SER A 104 -18.66 0.36 5.41
C SER A 104 -17.70 0.17 6.58
N LEU A 105 -16.51 0.77 6.52
CA LEU A 105 -15.54 0.72 7.63
C LEU A 105 -16.01 1.53 8.84
N GLY A 106 -16.66 2.68 8.62
CA GLY A 106 -17.27 3.49 9.68
C GLY A 106 -18.38 2.74 10.41
N ALA A 107 -19.28 2.08 9.68
CA ALA A 107 -20.31 1.23 10.25
C ALA A 107 -19.70 0.07 11.05
N PHE A 108 -18.67 -0.59 10.52
CA PHE A 108 -17.98 -1.69 11.22
C PHE A 108 -17.32 -1.23 12.52
N VAL A 109 -16.64 -0.09 12.55
CA VAL A 109 -16.03 0.46 13.78
C VAL A 109 -17.11 0.85 14.80
N GLN A 110 -18.23 1.41 14.33
CA GLN A 110 -19.36 1.75 15.18
C GLN A 110 -20.00 0.51 15.82
N GLU A 111 -20.15 -0.57 15.07
CA GLU A 111 -20.78 -1.79 15.57
C GLU A 111 -19.83 -2.64 16.44
N ASN A 112 -18.53 -2.63 16.16
CA ASN A 112 -17.57 -3.52 16.84
C ASN A 112 -16.81 -2.85 18.01
N PHE A 113 -16.61 -1.53 17.97
CA PHE A 113 -15.81 -0.81 18.99
C PHE A 113 -16.60 0.24 19.78
N LEU A 114 -17.75 0.72 19.28
CA LEU A 114 -18.65 1.63 19.98
C LEU A 114 -19.84 0.89 20.62
N THR A 115 -19.64 -0.36 21.03
CA THR A 115 -20.64 -1.09 21.82
C THR A 115 -20.80 -0.42 23.19
N ARG A 116 -22.05 -0.23 23.60
CA ARG A 116 -22.48 0.43 24.86
C ARG A 116 -21.63 0.04 26.08
N ALA A 117 -21.21 -1.23 26.15
CA ALA A 117 -20.35 -1.78 27.19
C ALA A 117 -18.96 -1.11 27.31
N VAL A 118 -18.30 -0.76 26.19
CA VAL A 118 -16.98 -0.11 26.20
C VAL A 118 -17.09 1.38 26.56
N VAL A 119 -18.22 1.99 26.21
CA VAL A 119 -18.52 3.39 26.55
C VAL A 119 -18.82 3.53 28.05
N GLU A 120 -19.60 2.61 28.62
CA GLU A 120 -19.89 2.55 30.07
C GLU A 120 -18.61 2.31 30.89
N GLU A 121 -17.72 1.39 30.47
CA GLU A 121 -16.44 1.14 31.15
C GLU A 121 -15.48 2.35 31.10
N ARG A 122 -15.47 3.12 30.01
CA ARG A 122 -14.69 4.37 29.90
C ARG A 122 -15.32 5.53 30.69
N LEU A 123 -16.64 5.56 30.87
CA LEU A 123 -17.35 6.55 31.67
C LEU A 123 -17.18 6.33 33.17
N ASP A 124 -17.14 5.07 33.64
CA ASP A 124 -16.84 4.75 35.04
C ASP A 124 -15.40 5.14 35.46
N GLY A 125 -14.47 5.21 34.52
CA GLY A 125 -13.10 5.66 34.76
C GLY A 125 -12.93 7.19 34.83
N VAL A 126 -13.96 7.97 34.45
CA VAL A 126 -13.92 9.43 34.47
C VAL A 126 -14.90 9.92 35.54
N ASP A 127 -14.38 10.33 36.69
CA ASP A 127 -15.14 10.94 37.77
C ASP A 127 -15.63 12.36 37.37
N VAL A 128 -16.61 12.39 36.47
CA VAL A 128 -17.38 13.58 36.07
C VAL A 128 -18.15 14.17 37.26
N PRO A 129 -18.72 13.39 38.20
CA PRO A 129 -19.37 13.93 39.40
C PRO A 129 -18.42 14.73 40.30
N GLY A 130 -17.20 14.24 40.54
CA GLY A 130 -16.22 14.92 41.40
C GLY A 130 -15.75 16.28 40.85
N ARG A 131 -15.58 16.40 39.52
CA ARG A 131 -15.13 17.65 38.90
C ARG A 131 -16.21 18.74 38.82
N LEU A 132 -17.48 18.35 38.76
CA LEU A 132 -18.60 19.31 38.78
C LEU A 132 -18.87 19.84 40.19
N GLY A 133 -18.61 19.05 41.24
CA GLY A 133 -18.73 19.50 42.63
C GLY A 133 -17.67 20.54 43.01
N ALA A 134 -16.44 20.39 42.53
CA ALA A 134 -15.33 21.30 42.83
C ALA A 134 -15.44 22.70 42.18
N PHE A 135 -16.34 22.89 41.21
CA PHE A 135 -16.60 24.21 40.62
C PHE A 135 -17.68 25.01 41.38
N ARG A 136 -18.44 24.35 42.27
CA ARG A 136 -19.51 24.95 43.07
C ARG A 136 -19.15 25.08 44.57
N ALA A 137 -17.91 24.81 44.95
CA ALA A 137 -17.34 25.10 46.27
C ALA A 137 -16.23 26.14 46.12
#